data_AF-A0A8X6SB12-F1
#
_entry.id   AF-A0A8X6SB12-F1
#
_cell.length_a   1.000
_cell.length_b   1.000
_cell.length_c   1.000
_cell.angle_alpha   90.00
_cell.angle_beta   90.00
_cell.angle_gamma   90.00
#
_symmetry.space_group_name_H-M   'P 1'
#
loop_
_entity.id
_entity.type
_entity.pdbx_description
1 polymer ?
#
loop_
_entity_poly.entity_id
_entity_poly.type
_entity_poly.pdbx_seq_one_letter_code
_entity_poly.pdbx_strand_id
1 'polypeptide(L)'
;MQEGTTDRRGRSHPPQRTTSREDRQIVHMEVTDHSVTSRTIAQHIESVTNHSVSARTIRRRLQQSGLFARRPLFGLPLRQNHKRLRRQWCDERRMWAAE
;
A
#
# COMPACT_ATOMS: atom_id res chain seq x y z
N MET A 1 32.55 -31.86 32.52
CA MET A 1 31.20 -31.67 31.94
C MET A 1 31.38 -30.78 30.72
N GLN A 2 31.15 -31.29 29.51
CA GLN A 2 31.29 -30.49 28.28
C GLN A 2 29.88 -30.09 27.83
N GLU A 3 29.58 -28.80 27.94
CA GLU A 3 28.34 -28.23 27.45
C GLU A 3 28.40 -28.13 25.93
N GLY A 4 27.53 -28.86 25.24
CA GLY A 4 27.41 -28.80 23.78
C GLY A 4 26.76 -27.49 23.36
N THR A 5 27.57 -26.52 22.92
CA THR A 5 27.09 -25.33 22.21
C THR A 5 26.53 -25.75 20.86
N THR A 6 25.20 -25.73 20.73
CA THR A 6 24.51 -25.96 19.46
C THR A 6 24.39 -24.64 18.71
N ASP A 7 25.31 -24.41 17.77
CA ASP A 7 25.21 -23.32 16.79
C ASP A 7 24.01 -23.57 15.86
N ARG A 8 22.86 -22.97 16.16
CA ARG A 8 21.69 -23.01 15.29
C ARG A 8 21.97 -22.16 14.05
N ARG A 9 22.39 -22.82 12.95
CA ARG A 9 22.44 -22.20 11.62
C ARG A 9 21.12 -21.45 11.34
N GLY A 10 21.24 -20.16 11.02
CA GLY A 10 20.11 -19.32 10.63
C GLY A 10 19.33 -19.94 9.47
N ARG A 11 18.02 -20.11 9.62
CA ARG A 11 17.17 -20.63 8.55
C ARG A 11 17.17 -19.65 7.38
N SER A 12 17.67 -20.07 6.23
CA SER A 12 17.47 -19.36 4.97
C SER A 12 15.97 -19.31 4.64
N HIS A 13 15.44 -18.12 4.39
CA HIS A 13 14.07 -17.99 3.91
C HIS A 13 13.97 -18.55 2.48
N PRO A 14 12.83 -19.18 2.11
CA PRO A 14 12.60 -19.61 0.74
C PRO A 14 12.77 -18.45 -0.25
N PRO A 15 13.27 -18.71 -1.47
CA PRO A 15 13.41 -17.69 -2.49
C PRO A 15 12.05 -17.02 -2.73
N GLN A 16 12.07 -15.69 -2.66
CA GLN A 16 10.89 -14.87 -2.83
C GLN A 16 10.44 -14.93 -4.29
N ARG A 17 9.13 -15.14 -4.50
CA ARG A 17 8.55 -15.23 -5.86
C ARG A 17 8.51 -13.91 -6.61
N THR A 18 8.65 -12.79 -5.90
CA THR A 18 8.68 -11.44 -6.51
C THR A 18 10.01 -10.77 -6.27
N THR A 19 10.44 -9.97 -7.24
CA THR A 19 11.68 -9.17 -7.17
C THR A 19 11.45 -7.84 -6.44
N SER A 20 12.51 -7.21 -5.96
CA SER A 20 12.38 -5.88 -5.32
C SER A 20 11.86 -4.80 -6.29
N ARG A 21 12.01 -4.98 -7.60
CA ARG A 21 11.44 -4.06 -8.61
C ARG A 21 9.92 -4.24 -8.70
N GLU A 22 9.45 -5.48 -8.72
CA GLU A 22 8.03 -5.80 -8.70
C GLU A 22 7.37 -5.34 -7.41
N ASP A 23 8.01 -5.53 -6.25
CA ASP A 23 7.47 -5.10 -4.96
C ASP A 23 7.27 -3.58 -4.92
N ARG A 24 8.19 -2.79 -5.49
CA ARG A 24 8.02 -1.34 -5.64
C ARG A 24 6.86 -0.98 -6.56
N GLN A 25 6.69 -1.72 -7.66
CA GLN A 25 5.60 -1.48 -8.59
C GLN A 25 4.23 -1.83 -7.99
N ILE A 26 4.16 -2.92 -7.22
CA ILE A 26 2.98 -3.33 -6.46
C ILE A 26 2.56 -2.21 -5.51
N VAL A 27 3.50 -1.68 -4.72
CA VAL A 27 3.25 -0.57 -3.78
C VAL A 27 2.82 0.69 -4.53
N HIS A 28 3.49 1.02 -5.63
CA HIS A 28 3.17 2.20 -6.43
C HIS A 28 1.74 2.17 -6.97
N MET A 29 1.29 1.02 -7.50
CA MET A 29 -0.07 0.86 -8.01
C MET A 29 -1.12 1.11 -6.93
N GLU A 30 -0.95 0.52 -5.74
CA GLU A 30 -1.89 0.67 -4.62
C GLU A 30 -1.93 2.12 -4.07
N VAL A 31 -0.80 2.81 -4.05
CA VAL A 31 -0.72 4.20 -3.54
C VAL A 31 -1.29 5.21 -4.55
N THR A 32 -1.12 4.94 -5.84
CA THR A 32 -1.64 5.82 -6.90
C THR A 32 -3.16 5.74 -6.99
N ASP A 33 -3.71 4.53 -6.88
CA ASP A 33 -5.15 4.30 -6.91
C ASP A 33 -5.54 3.29 -5.83
N HIS A 34 -6.04 3.80 -4.70
CA HIS A 34 -6.48 2.96 -3.58
C HIS A 34 -7.69 2.06 -3.87
N SER A 35 -8.29 2.14 -5.08
CA SER A 35 -9.39 1.28 -5.50
C SER A 35 -8.95 0.01 -6.25
N VAL A 36 -7.66 -0.09 -6.63
CA VAL A 36 -7.16 -1.26 -7.36
C VAL A 36 -7.20 -2.51 -6.49
N THR A 37 -7.51 -3.65 -7.09
CA THR A 37 -7.55 -4.93 -6.37
C THR A 37 -6.24 -5.69 -6.51
N SER A 38 -5.92 -6.55 -5.53
CA SER A 38 -4.75 -7.42 -5.61
C SER A 38 -4.75 -8.35 -6.84
N ARG A 39 -5.92 -8.64 -7.42
CA ARG A 39 -6.04 -9.43 -8.65
C ARG A 39 -5.67 -8.60 -9.88
N THR A 40 -6.14 -7.36 -9.94
CA THR A 40 -5.78 -6.41 -11.00
C THR A 40 -4.28 -6.14 -11.00
N ILE A 41 -3.69 -5.94 -9.82
CA ILE A 41 -2.23 -5.78 -9.67
C ILE A 41 -1.50 -7.05 -10.13
N ALA A 42 -1.98 -8.24 -9.76
CA ALA A 42 -1.38 -9.50 -10.21
C ALA A 42 -1.37 -9.63 -11.74
N GLN A 43 -2.48 -9.30 -12.41
CA GLN A 43 -2.60 -9.33 -13.86
C GLN A 43 -1.66 -8.32 -14.54
N HIS A 44 -1.51 -7.13 -13.95
CA HIS A 44 -0.58 -6.12 -14.44
C HIS A 44 0.88 -6.54 -14.28
N ILE A 45 1.23 -7.16 -13.16
CA ILE A 45 2.59 -7.67 -12.97
C ILE A 45 2.87 -8.80 -13.97
N GLU A 46 1.93 -9.74 -14.12
CA GLU A 46 2.06 -10.85 -15.07
C GLU A 46 2.23 -10.36 -16.52
N SER A 47 1.50 -9.32 -16.95
CA SER A 47 1.62 -8.78 -18.30
C SER A 47 2.96 -8.08 -18.57
N VAL A 48 3.61 -7.54 -17.53
CA VAL A 48 4.88 -6.81 -17.65
C VAL A 48 6.09 -7.75 -17.52
N THR A 49 6.02 -8.76 -16.65
CA THR A 49 7.18 -9.61 -16.31
C THR A 49 7.09 -11.03 -16.86
N ASN A 50 5.97 -11.42 -17.50
CA ASN A 50 5.70 -12.80 -17.92
C ASN A 50 5.81 -13.83 -16.78
N HIS A 51 5.70 -13.38 -15.53
CA HIS A 51 5.74 -14.23 -14.34
C HIS A 51 4.39 -14.21 -13.63
N SER A 52 3.81 -15.39 -13.40
CA SER A 52 2.50 -15.48 -12.73
C SER A 52 2.63 -15.29 -11.21
N VAL A 53 2.01 -14.22 -10.72
CA VAL A 53 1.95 -13.90 -9.30
C VAL A 53 0.52 -14.02 -8.82
N SER A 54 0.28 -14.82 -7.78
CA SER A 54 -1.06 -14.94 -7.22
C SER A 54 -1.50 -13.65 -6.51
N ALA A 55 -2.80 -13.33 -6.53
CA ALA A 55 -3.36 -12.22 -5.75
C ALA A 55 -3.04 -12.33 -4.24
N ARG A 56 -2.88 -13.56 -3.72
CA ARG A 56 -2.46 -13.79 -2.33
C ARG A 56 -1.04 -13.33 -2.07
N THR A 57 -0.14 -13.53 -3.03
CA THR A 57 1.25 -13.03 -2.96
C THR A 57 1.25 -11.51 -2.97
N ILE A 58 0.51 -10.88 -3.88
CA ILE A 58 0.34 -9.41 -3.93
C ILE A 58 -0.12 -8.86 -2.58
N ARG A 59 -1.19 -9.43 -2.00
CA ARG A 59 -1.70 -9.01 -0.69
C ARG A 59 -0.64 -9.10 0.41
N ARG A 60 0.18 -10.16 0.42
CA ARG A 60 1.28 -10.31 1.38
C ARG A 60 2.35 -9.23 1.20
N ARG A 61 2.68 -8.87 -0.04
CA ARG A 61 3.67 -7.80 -0.33
C ARG A 61 3.19 -6.43 0.12
N LEU A 62 1.92 -6.13 -0.12
CA LEU A 62 1.29 -4.92 0.38
C LEU A 62 1.35 -4.86 1.91
N GLN A 63 0.98 -5.94 2.60
CA GLN A 63 1.04 -6.02 4.06
C GLN A 63 2.46 -5.89 4.61
N GLN A 64 3.45 -6.55 3.98
CA GLN A 64 4.87 -6.41 4.33
C GLN A 64 5.37 -4.97 4.19
N SER A 65 4.78 -4.21 3.27
CA SER A 65 5.08 -2.79 3.04
C SER A 65 4.22 -1.85 3.91
N GLY A 66 3.40 -2.39 4.82
CA GLY A 66 2.53 -1.61 5.70
C GLY A 66 1.22 -1.12 5.04
N LEU A 67 0.89 -1.60 3.84
CA LEU A 67 -0.34 -1.27 3.13
C LEU A 67 -1.44 -2.27 3.47
N PHE A 68 -2.58 -1.74 3.90
CA PHE A 68 -3.75 -2.49 4.28
C PHE A 68 -4.98 -1.92 3.59
N ALA A 69 -5.91 -2.80 3.20
CA ALA A 69 -7.19 -2.38 2.68
C ALA A 69 -7.94 -1.53 3.73
N ARG A 70 -8.42 -0.36 3.31
CA ARG A 70 -9.28 0.50 4.13
C ARG A 70 -10.63 0.65 3.47
N ARG A 71 -11.68 0.70 4.27
CA ARG A 71 -13.02 1.04 3.79
C ARG A 71 -13.07 2.55 3.52
N PRO A 72 -13.44 3.00 2.31
CA PRO A 72 -13.60 4.43 2.06
C PRO A 72 -14.68 4.98 2.99
N LEU A 73 -14.42 6.17 3.56
CA LEU A 73 -15.43 6.87 4.34
C LEU A 73 -16.49 7.41 3.37
N PHE A 74 -17.74 6.97 3.53
CA PHE A 74 -18.85 7.49 2.74
C PHE A 74 -19.14 8.92 3.18
N GLY A 75 -18.68 9.91 2.40
CA GLY A 75 -19.05 11.31 2.52
C GLY A 75 -19.91 11.74 1.33
N LEU A 76 -20.77 12.75 1.53
CA LEU A 76 -21.49 13.37 0.43
C LEU A 76 -20.48 13.99 -0.55
N PRO A 77 -20.49 13.63 -1.85
CA PRO A 77 -19.57 14.21 -2.81
C PRO A 77 -19.84 15.72 -2.91
N LEU A 78 -18.87 16.52 -2.48
CA LEU A 78 -18.95 17.98 -2.59
C LEU A 78 -18.74 18.39 -4.04
N ARG A 79 -19.71 19.15 -4.58
CA ARG A 79 -19.54 19.85 -5.86
C ARG A 79 -18.34 20.79 -5.79
N GLN A 80 -17.68 21.04 -6.93
CA GLN A 80 -16.48 21.87 -7.00
C GLN A 80 -16.69 23.28 -6.40
N ASN A 81 -17.85 23.89 -6.63
CA ASN A 81 -18.21 25.18 -6.04
C ASN A 81 -18.25 25.14 -4.50
N HIS A 82 -18.83 24.08 -3.92
CA HIS A 82 -18.87 23.91 -2.46
C HIS A 82 -17.46 23.74 -1.88
N LYS A 83 -16.57 22.99 -2.56
CA LYS A 83 -15.18 22.84 -2.13
C LYS A 83 -14.46 24.19 -2.10
N ARG A 84 -14.62 25.02 -3.14
CA ARG A 84 -14.01 26.35 -3.24
C ARG A 84 -14.50 27.28 -2.13
N LEU A 85 -15.82 27.40 -1.94
CA LEU A 85 -16.40 28.27 -0.93
C LEU A 85 -16.00 27.87 0.49
N ARG A 86 -16.04 26.56 0.81
CA ARG A 86 -15.60 26.07 2.11
C ARG A 86 -14.12 26.36 2.37
N ARG A 87 -13.28 26.22 1.34
CA ARG A 87 -11.85 26.53 1.45
C ARG A 87 -11.62 28.01 1.72
N GLN A 88 -12.25 28.89 0.92
CA GLN A 88 -12.17 30.33 1.10
C GLN A 88 -12.64 30.75 2.51
N TRP A 89 -13.77 30.22 2.97
CA TRP A 89 -14.30 30.51 4.31
C TRP A 89 -13.31 30.14 5.42
N CYS A 90 -12.63 28.98 5.31
CA CYS A 90 -11.60 28.57 6.27
C CYS A 90 -10.35 29.46 6.19
N ASP A 91 -9.91 29.82 4.98
CA ASP A 91 -8.72 30.65 4.78
C ASP A 91 -8.93 32.07 5.34
N GLU A 92 -10.11 32.67 5.13
CA GLU A 92 -10.50 33.98 5.71
C GLU A 92 -10.50 34.00 7.24
N ARG A 93 -10.73 32.85 7.87
CA ARG A 93 -10.97 32.73 9.32
C ARG A 93 -9.82 32.06 10.06
N ARG A 94 -8.72 31.81 9.36
CA ARG A 94 -7.55 31.09 9.88
C ARG A 94 -6.92 31.80 11.10
N MET A 95 -7.07 33.11 11.20
CA MET A 95 -6.51 33.96 12.27
C MET A 95 -7.52 34.33 13.36
N TRP A 96 -8.77 33.86 13.28
CA TRP A 96 -9.82 34.25 14.24
C TRP A 96 -9.64 33.69 15.67
N ALA A 97 -8.72 32.74 15.87
CA ALA A 97 -8.40 32.20 17.20
C ALA A 97 -7.12 32.80 17.81
N ALA A 98 -6.57 33.88 17.22
CA ALA A 98 -5.34 34.53 17.66
C ALA A 98 -5.56 35.91 18.33
N GLU A 99 -6.81 36.29 18.60
CA GLU A 99 -7.19 37.37 19.53
C GLU A 99 -7.61 36.79 20.88
#